data_AF-A0A7Z9W7M7-F1
#
_entry.id   AF-A0A7Z9W7M7-F1
#
_cell.length_a   1.000
_cell.length_b   1.000
_cell.length_c   1.000
_cell.angle_alpha   90.00
_cell.angle_beta   90.00
_cell.angle_gamma   90.00
#
_symmetry.space_group_name_H-M   'P 1'
#
loop_
_entity.id
_entity.type
_entity.pdbx_description
1 polymer ?
#
loop_
_entity_poly.entity_id
_entity_poly.type
_entity_poly.pdbx_seq_one_letter_code
_entity_poly.pdbx_strand_id
1 'polypeptide(L)'
;MNTNSIKQKRLPFAEFISLLLIIFLVPALSQDISPDQYDQLKYRHIGPVGNRVVSVAGIPGNPLTYYAGAASGGIWKTIDGGLNWQPIFDGQPVHAIGALAVASSDPNVVWAGTG
;
A
#
# COMPACT_ATOMS: atom_id res chain seq x y z
N MET A 1 75.25 33.78 11.46
CA MET A 1 74.05 33.04 11.87
C MET A 1 72.88 34.03 11.81
N ASN A 2 72.05 33.98 10.76
CA ASN A 2 71.01 34.97 10.51
C ASN A 2 69.66 34.25 10.38
N THR A 3 68.78 34.42 11.36
CA THR A 3 67.46 33.77 11.42
C THR A 3 66.38 34.77 11.06
N ASN A 4 66.04 34.84 9.77
CA ASN A 4 64.83 35.53 9.31
C ASN A 4 63.60 34.65 9.62
N SER A 5 62.84 35.08 10.63
CA SER A 5 61.60 34.45 11.07
C SER A 5 60.49 34.64 10.02
N ILE A 6 60.05 33.54 9.41
CA ILE A 6 58.89 33.48 8.50
C ILE A 6 57.63 33.77 9.32
N LYS A 7 56.96 34.90 9.07
CA LYS A 7 55.65 35.22 9.66
C LYS A 7 54.58 34.30 9.08
N GLN A 8 54.09 33.33 9.86
CA GLN A 8 52.93 32.51 9.52
C GLN A 8 51.66 33.39 9.47
N LYS A 9 51.03 33.54 8.30
CA LYS A 9 49.70 34.13 8.18
C LYS A 9 48.67 33.18 8.80
N ARG A 10 48.21 33.45 10.02
CA ARG A 10 47.06 32.75 10.61
C ARG A 10 45.79 33.29 9.96
N LEU A 11 44.96 32.42 9.39
CA LEU A 11 43.65 32.84 8.85
C LEU A 11 42.81 33.43 9.99
N PRO A 12 42.19 34.61 9.83
CA PRO A 12 41.40 35.24 10.88
C PRO A 12 40.16 34.40 11.22
N PHE A 13 39.81 34.34 12.51
CA PHE A 13 38.68 33.57 13.06
C PHE A 13 37.35 33.77 12.32
N ALA A 14 37.13 34.95 11.73
CA ALA A 14 35.96 35.28 10.93
C ALA A 14 35.85 34.45 9.62
N GLU A 15 36.98 34.10 8.98
CA GLU A 15 36.99 33.26 7.78
C GLU A 15 36.60 31.82 8.10
N PHE A 16 36.98 31.33 9.28
CA PHE A 16 36.59 30.00 9.76
C PHE A 16 35.08 29.92 10.07
N ILE A 17 34.52 30.96 10.71
CA ILE A 17 33.08 31.05 10.95
C ILE A 17 32.31 31.14 9.64
N SER A 18 32.80 31.94 8.68
CA SER A 18 32.15 32.07 7.37
C SER A 18 32.12 30.73 6.63
N LEU A 19 33.21 29.96 6.67
CA LEU A 19 33.27 28.61 6.11
C LEU A 19 32.32 27.66 6.81
N LEU A 20 32.27 27.70 8.15
CA LEU A 20 31.34 26.90 8.95
C LEU A 20 29.88 27.22 8.60
N LEU A 21 29.55 28.49 8.44
CA LEU A 21 28.20 28.95 8.12
C LEU A 21 27.77 28.47 6.73
N ILE A 22 28.67 28.51 5.74
CA ILE A 22 28.42 28.00 4.39
C ILE A 22 28.15 26.48 4.42
N ILE A 23 28.90 25.72 5.23
CA ILE A 23 28.72 24.27 5.37
C ILE A 23 27.31 23.93 5.90
N PHE A 24 26.75 24.76 6.78
CA PHE A 24 25.41 24.53 7.33
C PHE A 24 24.28 25.14 6.48
N LEU A 25 24.54 26.16 5.66
CA LEU A 25 23.52 26.83 4.86
C LEU A 25 23.16 26.06 3.58
N VAL A 26 24.14 25.40 2.95
CA VAL A 26 23.93 24.62 1.71
C VAL A 26 22.94 23.44 1.88
N PRO A 27 23.02 22.59 2.91
CA PRO A 27 22.05 21.51 3.11
C PRO A 27 20.68 22.00 3.62
N ALA A 28 20.55 23.28 4.01
CA ALA A 28 19.28 23.88 4.41
C ALA A 28 18.47 24.41 3.21
N LEU A 29 19.06 24.45 2.02
CA LEU A 29 18.33 24.74 0.79
C LEU A 29 17.49 23.52 0.41
N SER A 30 16.19 23.73 0.18
CA SER A 30 15.30 22.68 -0.28
C SER A 30 15.77 22.14 -1.63
N GLN A 31 15.74 20.81 -1.79
CA GLN A 31 15.94 20.20 -3.10
C GLN A 31 14.60 20.16 -3.83
N ASP A 32 14.56 20.69 -5.04
CA ASP A 32 13.43 20.50 -5.95
C ASP A 32 13.56 19.14 -6.63
N ILE A 33 12.51 18.33 -6.55
CA ILE A 33 12.47 17.02 -7.22
C ILE A 33 12.06 17.26 -8.68
N SER A 34 12.96 17.01 -9.62
CA SER A 34 12.64 17.18 -11.04
C SER A 34 11.67 16.09 -11.54
N PRO A 35 10.77 16.40 -12.48
CA PRO A 35 9.85 15.42 -13.07
C PRO A 35 10.51 14.11 -13.53
N ASP A 36 11.69 14.21 -14.12
CA ASP A 36 12.46 13.05 -14.60
C ASP A 36 12.74 12.01 -13.50
N GLN A 37 12.80 12.41 -12.22
CA GLN A 37 13.06 11.53 -11.09
C GLN A 37 11.87 10.64 -10.73
N TYR A 38 10.64 11.08 -11.03
CA TYR A 38 9.43 10.30 -10.80
C TYR A 38 8.76 9.80 -12.10
N ASP A 39 9.18 10.26 -13.26
CA ASP A 39 8.71 9.77 -14.57
C ASP A 39 9.02 8.27 -14.79
N GLN A 40 10.04 7.75 -14.10
CA GLN A 40 10.39 6.32 -14.13
C GLN A 40 9.56 5.47 -13.15
N LEU A 41 8.78 6.10 -12.26
CA LEU A 41 7.92 5.37 -11.33
C LEU A 41 6.75 4.77 -12.10
N LYS A 42 6.68 3.45 -12.10
CA LYS A 42 5.55 2.71 -12.66
C LYS A 42 4.52 2.48 -11.58
N TYR A 43 3.35 3.08 -11.75
CA TYR A 43 2.17 2.64 -11.01
C TYR A 43 1.90 1.19 -11.32
N ARG A 44 1.73 0.37 -10.28
CA ARG A 44 1.30 -1.01 -10.42
C ARG A 44 0.03 -1.21 -9.62
N HIS A 45 -0.89 -1.97 -10.20
CA HIS A 45 -2.10 -2.40 -9.52
C HIS A 45 -1.72 -3.34 -8.36
N ILE A 46 -2.19 -3.02 -7.14
CA ILE A 46 -2.02 -3.85 -5.94
C ILE A 46 -3.39 -4.42 -5.57
N GLY A 47 -3.70 -5.59 -6.10
CA GLY A 47 -4.94 -6.30 -5.83
C GLY A 47 -5.38 -7.17 -7.02
N PRO A 48 -6.37 -8.06 -6.86
CA PRO A 48 -7.04 -8.67 -7.99
C PRO A 48 -7.82 -7.60 -8.76
N VAL A 49 -7.90 -7.69 -10.10
CA VAL A 49 -8.79 -6.83 -10.90
C VAL A 49 -10.21 -7.03 -10.38
N GLY A 50 -10.68 -6.10 -9.55
CA GLY A 50 -11.84 -6.31 -8.71
C GLY A 50 -13.13 -5.84 -9.37
N ASN A 51 -14.20 -6.59 -9.15
CA ASN A 51 -15.56 -6.13 -9.39
C ASN A 51 -16.15 -5.54 -8.09
N ARG A 52 -17.34 -4.96 -8.16
CA ARG A 52 -18.05 -4.43 -6.98
C ARG A 52 -18.53 -5.60 -6.11
N VAL A 53 -17.99 -5.74 -4.90
CA VAL A 53 -18.56 -6.60 -3.86
C VAL A 53 -19.78 -5.89 -3.27
N VAL A 54 -20.91 -6.59 -3.16
CA VAL A 54 -22.18 -6.02 -2.66
C VAL A 54 -22.74 -6.79 -1.47
N SER A 55 -22.26 -8.00 -1.20
CA SER A 55 -22.67 -8.80 -0.06
C SER A 55 -21.49 -9.57 0.54
N VAL A 56 -21.53 -9.78 1.85
CA VAL A 56 -20.55 -10.58 2.60
C VAL A 56 -21.28 -11.39 3.66
N ALA A 57 -20.85 -12.64 3.87
CA ALA A 57 -21.37 -13.48 4.95
C ALA A 57 -20.23 -14.27 5.60
N GLY A 58 -20.12 -14.20 6.92
CA GLY A 58 -19.09 -14.90 7.70
C GLY A 58 -19.63 -16.12 8.43
N ILE A 59 -18.73 -17.01 8.84
CA ILE A 59 -19.06 -18.17 9.67
C ILE A 59 -18.86 -17.82 11.15
N PRO A 60 -19.91 -17.91 12.00
CA PRO A 60 -19.75 -17.70 13.44
C PRO A 60 -18.68 -18.62 14.04
N GLY A 61 -17.75 -18.06 14.81
CA GLY A 61 -16.66 -18.81 15.44
C GLY A 61 -15.46 -19.12 14.53
N ASN A 62 -15.51 -18.80 13.24
CA ASN A 62 -14.38 -18.96 12.31
C ASN A 62 -14.09 -17.63 11.59
N PRO A 63 -13.20 -16.78 12.13
CA PRO A 63 -12.90 -15.47 11.54
C PRO A 63 -12.13 -15.56 10.21
N LEU A 64 -11.61 -16.74 9.85
CA LEU A 64 -10.80 -16.91 8.63
C LEU A 64 -11.64 -17.30 7.42
N THR A 65 -12.85 -17.82 7.62
CA THR A 65 -13.72 -18.30 6.54
C THR A 65 -14.94 -17.40 6.38
N TYR A 66 -15.05 -16.81 5.19
CA TYR A 66 -16.19 -16.00 4.81
C TYR A 66 -16.36 -15.96 3.29
N TYR A 67 -17.53 -15.48 2.87
CA TYR A 67 -17.98 -15.46 1.50
C TYR A 67 -18.25 -14.02 1.07
N ALA A 68 -17.90 -13.69 -0.17
CA ALA A 68 -18.17 -12.40 -0.80
C ALA A 68 -19.00 -12.62 -2.07
N GLY A 69 -20.08 -11.85 -2.21
CA GLY A 69 -20.94 -11.82 -3.39
C GLY A 69 -20.66 -10.57 -4.22
N ALA A 70 -20.38 -10.75 -5.49
CA ALA A 70 -20.12 -9.66 -6.42
C ALA A 70 -21.39 -9.21 -7.14
N ALA A 71 -21.46 -7.92 -7.50
CA ALA A 71 -22.51 -7.35 -8.34
C ALA A 71 -22.58 -8.04 -9.72
N SER A 72 -21.40 -8.43 -10.23
CA SER A 72 -21.25 -9.43 -11.28
C SER A 72 -19.97 -10.23 -11.00
N GLY A 73 -19.97 -11.52 -11.31
CA GLY A 73 -18.84 -12.42 -11.05
C GLY A 73 -19.03 -13.44 -9.92
N GLY A 74 -20.26 -13.63 -9.43
CA GLY A 74 -20.62 -14.76 -8.57
C GLY A 74 -20.15 -14.64 -7.12
N ILE A 75 -19.95 -15.80 -6.50
CA ILE A 75 -19.57 -15.95 -5.08
C ILE A 75 -18.11 -16.40 -4.99
N TRP A 76 -17.38 -15.73 -4.12
CA TRP A 76 -15.99 -16.02 -3.78
C TRP A 76 -15.89 -16.42 -2.31
N LYS A 77 -15.06 -17.41 -2.01
CA LYS A 77 -14.80 -17.90 -0.65
C LYS A 77 -13.34 -17.70 -0.29
N THR A 78 -13.09 -17.25 0.93
CA THR A 78 -11.76 -17.33 1.55
C THR A 78 -11.79 -18.29 2.74
N ILE A 79 -10.63 -18.85 3.07
CA ILE A 79 -10.41 -19.67 4.27
C ILE A 79 -9.21 -19.20 5.10
N ASP A 80 -8.54 -18.13 4.67
CA ASP A 80 -7.29 -17.61 5.23
C ASP A 80 -7.38 -16.12 5.56
N GLY A 81 -8.58 -15.64 5.89
CA GLY A 81 -8.79 -14.26 6.31
C GLY A 81 -8.82 -13.26 5.15
N GLY A 82 -8.97 -13.72 3.91
CA GLY A 82 -9.05 -12.87 2.72
C GLY A 82 -7.72 -12.67 1.99
N LEU A 83 -6.68 -13.44 2.35
CA LEU A 83 -5.41 -13.44 1.63
C LEU A 83 -5.57 -14.08 0.25
N ASN A 84 -6.33 -15.18 0.18
CA ASN A 84 -6.69 -15.87 -1.05
C ASN A 84 -8.20 -16.07 -1.16
N TRP A 85 -8.67 -16.06 -2.41
CA TRP A 85 -10.09 -16.19 -2.75
C TRP A 85 -10.29 -17.23 -3.85
N GLN A 86 -11.23 -18.13 -3.62
CA GLN A 86 -11.62 -19.17 -4.58
C GLN A 86 -13.03 -18.87 -5.12
N PRO A 87 -13.24 -18.90 -6.45
CA PRO A 87 -14.59 -18.82 -7.01
C PRO A 87 -15.33 -20.14 -6.73
N ILE A 88 -16.57 -20.05 -6.24
CA ILE A 88 -17.40 -21.22 -5.90
C ILE A 88 -18.76 -21.21 -6.61
N PHE A 89 -18.96 -20.30 -7.57
CA PHE A 89 -20.25 -20.07 -8.23
C PHE A 89 -20.17 -20.12 -9.76
N ASP A 90 -19.05 -20.58 -10.33
CA ASP A 90 -18.80 -20.56 -11.77
C ASP A 90 -19.72 -21.49 -12.57
N GLY A 91 -20.30 -22.51 -11.92
CA GLY A 91 -21.23 -23.45 -12.55
C GLY A 91 -22.68 -22.95 -12.65
N GLN A 92 -22.97 -21.72 -12.24
CA GLN A 92 -24.33 -21.19 -12.16
C GLN A 92 -24.64 -20.25 -13.32
N PRO A 93 -25.88 -20.20 -13.80
CA PRO A 93 -26.25 -19.37 -14.96
C PRO A 93 -26.38 -17.87 -14.64
N VAL A 94 -26.38 -17.48 -13.36
CA VAL A 94 -26.53 -16.09 -12.90
C VAL A 94 -25.34 -15.75 -12.01
N HIS A 95 -24.80 -14.53 -12.16
CA HIS A 95 -23.61 -14.11 -11.42
C HIS A 95 -23.78 -12.80 -10.65
N ALA A 96 -24.98 -12.22 -10.65
CA ALA A 96 -25.31 -11.06 -9.83
C ALA A 96 -25.78 -11.53 -8.44
N ILE A 97 -25.01 -11.22 -7.41
CA ILE A 97 -25.24 -11.71 -6.04
C ILE A 97 -25.59 -10.54 -5.12
N GLY A 98 -26.87 -10.26 -4.93
CA GLY A 98 -27.34 -9.15 -4.10
C GLY A 98 -27.37 -9.45 -2.60
N ALA A 99 -27.42 -10.72 -2.20
CA ALA A 99 -27.46 -11.12 -0.80
C ALA A 99 -26.76 -12.47 -0.56
N LEU A 100 -26.14 -12.61 0.61
CA LEU A 100 -25.57 -13.86 1.11
C LEU A 100 -25.96 -14.06 2.58
N ALA A 101 -26.28 -15.29 2.96
CA ALA A 101 -26.50 -15.65 4.36
C ALA A 101 -25.98 -17.07 4.63
N VAL A 102 -25.22 -17.23 5.71
CA VAL A 102 -24.83 -18.54 6.24
C VAL A 102 -25.93 -19.00 7.19
N ALA A 103 -26.39 -20.25 7.06
CA ALA A 103 -27.43 -20.78 7.94
C ALA A 103 -26.88 -20.93 9.37
N SER A 104 -27.59 -20.40 10.36
CA SER A 104 -27.18 -20.52 11.78
C SER A 104 -27.24 -21.96 12.30
N SER A 105 -28.06 -22.82 11.68
CA SER A 105 -28.19 -24.24 12.04
C SER A 105 -27.06 -25.11 11.51
N ASP A 106 -26.45 -24.72 10.39
CA ASP A 106 -25.36 -25.46 9.75
C ASP A 106 -24.52 -24.49 8.90
N PRO A 107 -23.30 -24.14 9.34
CA PRO A 107 -22.40 -23.26 8.60
C PRO A 107 -21.97 -23.76 7.22
N ASN A 108 -22.25 -25.02 6.86
CA ASN A 108 -22.00 -25.55 5.52
C ASN A 108 -23.10 -25.16 4.51
N VAL A 109 -24.22 -24.62 4.98
CA VAL A 109 -25.32 -24.15 4.13
C VAL A 109 -25.22 -22.65 3.94
N VAL A 110 -25.13 -22.21 2.67
CA VAL A 110 -25.06 -20.80 2.28
C VAL A 110 -26.19 -20.51 1.29
N TRP A 111 -26.99 -19.49 1.61
CA TRP A 111 -28.04 -18.97 0.74
C TRP A 111 -27.53 -17.80 -0.08
N ALA A 112 -27.89 -17.77 -1.36
CA ALA A 112 -27.55 -16.70 -2.29
C ALA A 112 -28.81 -16.07 -2.89
N GLY A 113 -28.98 -14.77 -2.69
CA GLY A 113 -30.00 -13.98 -3.37
C GLY A 113 -29.45 -13.43 -4.67
N THR A 114 -30.04 -13.84 -5.80
CA THR A 114 -29.64 -13.42 -7.15
C THR A 114 -30.70 -12.52 -7.78
N GLY A 115 -30.33 -11.57 -8.63
CA GLY A 115 -31.25 -10.67 -9.35
C GLY A 115 -30.55 -9.58 -10.14
#